data_AF-A0A972XR59-F1
#
_entry.id   AF-A0A972XR59-F1
#
_cell.length_a   1.000
_cell.length_b   1.000
_cell.length_c   1.000
_cell.angle_alpha   90.00
_cell.angle_beta   90.00
_cell.angle_gamma   90.00
#
_symmetry.space_group_name_H-M   'P 1'
#
loop_
_entity.id
_entity.type
_entity.pdbx_description
1 polymer ?
#
loop_
_entity_poly.entity_id
_entity_poly.type
_entity_poly.pdbx_seq_one_letter_code
_entity_poly.pdbx_strand_id
1 'polypeptide(L)'
;MNPEFQTIVQQAAAGQSLTFKDVSRFSPTDIRLGIQWLMAEEQNDLAQALADAGIALYPQSEDILAMAGLLAMTRQDWALAIELLRDLREVQQDRTQPMTYRMLARALYCNLDPAEAVQVVEQGLAFWPEDADLHSERVAMGEHLMAMPAPGLHS
;
A
#
# COMPACT_ATOMS: atom_id res chain seq x y z
N MET A 1 -14.03 -13.63 -7.93
CA MET A 1 -14.99 -12.68 -7.36
C MET A 1 -16.35 -13.30 -7.47
N ASN A 2 -17.10 -13.37 -6.36
CA ASN A 2 -18.48 -13.85 -6.34
C ASN A 2 -19.36 -13.02 -7.33
N PRO A 3 -20.17 -13.65 -8.21
CA PRO A 3 -21.06 -12.94 -9.14
C PRO A 3 -22.04 -11.96 -8.48
N GLU A 4 -22.50 -12.27 -7.26
CA GLU A 4 -23.35 -11.38 -6.47
C GLU A 4 -22.59 -10.12 -6.08
N PHE A 5 -21.36 -10.27 -5.60
CA PHE A 5 -20.50 -9.14 -5.24
C PHE A 5 -20.20 -8.25 -6.45
N GLN A 6 -19.89 -8.87 -7.60
CA GLN A 6 -19.66 -8.14 -8.84
C GLN A 6 -20.85 -7.26 -9.21
N THR A 7 -22.07 -7.80 -9.08
CA THR A 7 -23.30 -7.06 -9.40
C THR A 7 -23.48 -5.87 -8.45
N ILE A 8 -23.25 -6.07 -7.15
CA ILE A 8 -23.36 -5.03 -6.13
C ILE A 8 -22.34 -3.91 -6.37
N VAL A 9 -21.08 -4.27 -6.67
CA VAL A 9 -20.01 -3.29 -6.95
C VAL A 9 -20.30 -2.52 -8.25
N GLN A 10 -20.83 -3.17 -9.28
CA GLN A 10 -21.26 -2.51 -10.53
C GLN A 10 -22.43 -1.55 -10.31
N GLN A 11 -23.39 -1.92 -9.47
CA GLN A 11 -24.50 -1.05 -9.09
C GLN A 11 -24.00 0.19 -8.33
N ALA A 12 -23.04 -0.01 -7.43
CA ALA A 12 -22.41 1.09 -6.70
C ALA A 12 -21.65 2.04 -7.64
N ALA A 13 -20.90 1.48 -8.59
CA ALA A 13 -20.21 2.21 -9.65
C ALA A 13 -21.18 3.01 -10.55
N ALA A 14 -22.43 2.54 -10.71
CA ALA A 14 -23.51 3.23 -11.41
C ALA A 14 -24.27 4.27 -10.56
N GLY A 15 -23.80 4.56 -9.34
CA GLY A 15 -24.36 5.58 -8.45
C GLY A 15 -25.40 5.07 -7.45
N GLN A 16 -25.61 3.76 -7.34
CA GLN A 16 -26.41 3.20 -6.25
C GLN A 16 -25.62 3.20 -4.92
N SER A 17 -26.31 3.31 -3.80
CA SER A 17 -25.63 3.31 -2.49
C SER A 17 -25.20 1.90 -2.09
N LEU A 18 -23.91 1.73 -1.79
CA LEU A 18 -23.36 0.52 -1.19
C LEU A 18 -23.40 0.67 0.34
N THR A 19 -23.96 -0.31 1.05
CA THR A 19 -23.97 -0.28 2.53
C THR A 19 -22.91 -1.20 3.11
N PHE A 20 -22.42 -0.87 4.31
CA PHE A 20 -21.47 -1.72 5.04
C PHE A 20 -21.99 -3.15 5.26
N LYS A 21 -23.30 -3.30 5.49
CA LYS A 21 -23.96 -4.60 5.63
C LYS A 21 -23.94 -5.43 4.34
N ASP A 22 -23.91 -4.77 3.19
CA ASP A 22 -23.75 -5.46 1.91
C ASP A 22 -22.33 -5.97 1.76
N VAL A 23 -21.32 -5.20 2.15
CA VAL A 23 -19.92 -5.61 2.06
C VAL A 23 -19.56 -6.71 3.07
N SER A 24 -20.12 -6.66 4.29
CA SER A 24 -19.74 -7.56 5.40
C SER A 24 -20.02 -9.04 5.15
N ARG A 25 -20.81 -9.40 4.13
CA ARG A 25 -21.11 -10.79 3.77
C ARG A 25 -20.06 -11.42 2.85
N PHE A 26 -19.12 -10.63 2.33
CA PHE A 26 -18.15 -11.06 1.31
C PHE A 26 -16.77 -11.30 1.90
N SER A 27 -16.03 -12.22 1.28
CA SER A 27 -14.69 -12.60 1.75
C SER A 27 -13.65 -11.49 1.51
N PRO A 28 -12.51 -11.49 2.23
CA PRO A 28 -11.40 -10.60 1.91
C PRO A 28 -10.96 -10.68 0.44
N THR A 29 -10.97 -11.89 -0.15
CA THR A 29 -10.64 -12.10 -1.56
C THR A 29 -11.65 -11.44 -2.49
N ASP A 30 -12.95 -11.50 -2.19
CA ASP A 30 -13.97 -10.81 -2.98
C ASP A 30 -13.76 -9.30 -2.94
N ILE A 31 -13.60 -8.73 -1.74
CA ILE A 31 -13.35 -7.31 -1.55
C ILE A 31 -12.08 -6.87 -2.31
N ARG A 32 -10.98 -7.61 -2.19
CA ARG A 32 -9.73 -7.34 -2.93
C ARG A 32 -9.96 -7.30 -4.43
N LEU A 33 -10.68 -8.28 -4.99
CA LEU A 33 -10.99 -8.32 -6.43
C LEU A 33 -11.92 -7.17 -6.85
N GLY A 34 -12.84 -6.75 -5.98
CA GLY A 34 -13.69 -5.59 -6.22
C GLY A 34 -12.89 -4.28 -6.28
N ILE A 35 -11.94 -4.09 -5.36
CA ILE A 35 -11.04 -2.93 -5.37
C ILE A 35 -10.24 -2.89 -6.68
N GLN A 36 -9.64 -4.02 -7.08
CA GLN A 36 -8.90 -4.12 -8.34
C GLN A 36 -9.76 -3.80 -9.56
N TRP A 37 -11.00 -4.28 -9.58
CA TRP A 37 -11.94 -3.97 -10.67
C TRP A 37 -12.28 -2.48 -10.70
N LEU A 38 -12.59 -1.87 -9.55
CA LEU A 38 -12.92 -0.44 -9.47
C LEU A 38 -11.74 0.45 -9.90
N MET A 39 -10.51 0.08 -9.54
CA MET A 39 -9.31 0.79 -10.03
C MET A 39 -9.18 0.71 -11.55
N ALA A 40 -9.46 -0.46 -12.15
CA ALA A 40 -9.42 -0.63 -13.60
C ALA A 40 -10.51 0.17 -14.33
N GLU A 41 -11.64 0.41 -13.68
CA GLU A 41 -12.74 1.26 -14.17
C GLU A 41 -12.58 2.75 -13.76
N GLU A 42 -11.42 3.14 -13.23
CA GLU A 42 -11.10 4.51 -12.77
C GLU A 42 -12.06 5.05 -11.68
N GLN A 43 -12.79 4.17 -10.99
CA GLN A 43 -13.72 4.46 -9.90
C GLN A 43 -12.96 4.64 -8.58
N ASN A 44 -11.98 5.55 -8.55
CA ASN A 44 -10.98 5.64 -7.48
C ASN A 44 -11.56 5.91 -6.09
N ASP A 45 -12.63 6.70 -5.98
CA ASP A 45 -13.24 7.02 -4.68
C ASP A 45 -14.06 5.85 -4.14
N LEU A 46 -14.72 5.11 -5.02
CA LEU A 46 -15.43 3.88 -4.63
C LEU A 46 -14.43 2.76 -4.29
N ALA A 47 -13.31 2.67 -5.01
CA ALA A 47 -12.22 1.76 -4.67
C ALA A 47 -11.68 2.05 -3.26
N GLN A 48 -11.50 3.33 -2.91
CA GLN A 48 -11.08 3.75 -1.58
C GLN A 48 -12.13 3.38 -0.52
N ALA A 49 -13.39 3.74 -0.73
CA ALA A 49 -14.47 3.40 0.21
C ALA A 49 -14.59 1.89 0.43
N LEU A 50 -14.37 1.09 -0.61
CA LEU A 50 -14.37 -0.36 -0.51
C LEU A 50 -13.13 -0.89 0.23
N ALA A 51 -11.97 -0.28 0.03
CA ALA A 51 -10.76 -0.58 0.79
C ALA A 51 -10.93 -0.27 2.28
N ASP A 52 -11.48 0.90 2.63
CA ASP A 52 -11.75 1.30 4.01
C ASP A 52 -12.73 0.33 4.69
N ALA A 53 -13.80 -0.06 3.98
CA ALA A 53 -14.73 -1.08 4.46
C ALA A 53 -14.03 -2.44 4.65
N GLY A 54 -13.15 -2.81 3.73
CA GLY A 54 -12.34 -4.02 3.82
C GLY A 54 -11.44 -4.03 5.06
N ILE A 55 -10.75 -2.93 5.35
CA ILE A 55 -9.89 -2.76 6.53
C ILE A 55 -10.72 -2.84 7.82
N ALA A 56 -11.88 -2.18 7.87
CA ALA A 56 -12.76 -2.23 9.03
C ALA A 56 -13.30 -3.65 9.32
N LEU A 57 -13.55 -4.44 8.27
CA LEU A 57 -14.05 -5.82 8.40
C LEU A 57 -12.94 -6.83 8.69
N TYR A 58 -11.78 -6.64 8.08
CA TYR A 58 -10.68 -7.60 8.06
C TYR A 58 -9.32 -6.92 8.30
N PRO A 59 -9.12 -6.31 9.49
CA PRO A 59 -7.95 -5.45 9.75
C PRO A 59 -6.61 -6.17 9.71
N GLN A 60 -6.60 -7.50 9.88
CA GLN A 60 -5.37 -8.32 9.83
C GLN A 60 -5.27 -9.15 8.55
N SER A 61 -6.10 -8.88 7.54
CA SER A 61 -6.03 -9.60 6.26
C SER A 61 -4.87 -9.07 5.42
N GLU A 62 -3.84 -9.89 5.22
CA GLU A 62 -2.70 -9.56 4.36
C GLU A 62 -3.13 -9.08 2.97
N ASP A 63 -4.12 -9.76 2.37
CA ASP A 63 -4.69 -9.44 1.06
C ASP A 63 -5.30 -8.04 1.01
N ILE A 64 -5.97 -7.62 2.09
CA ILE A 64 -6.64 -6.32 2.17
C ILE A 64 -5.61 -5.23 2.44
N LEU A 65 -4.72 -5.44 3.40
CA LEU A 65 -3.64 -4.49 3.73
C LEU A 65 -2.74 -4.24 2.52
N ALA A 66 -2.36 -5.29 1.79
CA ALA A 66 -1.56 -5.15 0.57
C ALA A 66 -2.28 -4.37 -0.53
N MET A 67 -3.57 -4.65 -0.76
CA MET A 67 -4.36 -3.96 -1.79
C MET A 67 -4.64 -2.50 -1.42
N ALA A 68 -5.04 -2.25 -0.17
CA ALA A 68 -5.29 -0.90 0.32
C ALA A 68 -3.99 -0.07 0.34
N GLY A 69 -2.86 -0.65 0.75
CA GLY A 69 -1.55 -0.01 0.69
C GLY A 69 -1.14 0.32 -0.74
N LEU A 70 -1.36 -0.59 -1.70
CA LEU A 70 -1.13 -0.30 -3.12
C LEU A 70 -2.04 0.82 -3.64
N LEU A 71 -3.33 0.81 -3.29
CA LEU A 71 -4.26 1.87 -3.67
C LEU A 71 -3.80 3.23 -3.12
N ALA A 72 -3.43 3.31 -1.84
CA ALA A 72 -2.91 4.52 -1.22
C ALA A 72 -1.64 5.02 -1.95
N MET A 73 -0.72 4.12 -2.32
CA MET A 73 0.46 4.44 -3.13
C MET A 73 0.07 5.03 -4.50
N THR A 74 -0.90 4.45 -5.20
CA THR A 74 -1.35 4.98 -6.51
C THR A 74 -2.01 6.35 -6.39
N ARG A 75 -2.68 6.62 -5.27
CA ARG A 75 -3.33 7.90 -4.96
C ARG A 75 -2.38 8.92 -4.35
N GLN A 76 -1.10 8.57 -4.16
CA GLN A 76 -0.10 9.40 -3.49
C GLN A 76 -0.48 9.80 -2.06
N ASP A 77 -1.33 9.00 -1.41
CA ASP A 77 -1.62 9.12 0.01
C ASP A 77 -0.52 8.41 0.80
N TRP A 78 0.64 9.08 0.88
CA TRP A 78 1.85 8.49 1.46
C TRP A 78 1.68 8.15 2.93
N ALA A 79 0.94 8.97 3.68
CA ALA A 79 0.70 8.75 5.11
C ALA A 79 -0.11 7.46 5.32
N LEU A 80 -1.21 7.28 4.59
CA LEU A 80 -2.01 6.07 4.66
C LEU A 80 -1.23 4.85 4.16
N ALA A 81 -0.46 4.99 3.08
CA ALA A 81 0.38 3.91 2.58
C ALA A 81 1.39 3.43 3.62
N ILE A 82 2.04 4.35 4.36
CA ILE A 82 2.99 4.01 5.42
C ILE A 82 2.30 3.20 6.52
N GLU A 83 1.12 3.65 6.99
CA GLU A 83 0.34 2.95 8.01
C GLU A 83 0.00 1.52 7.57
N LEU A 84 -0.64 1.38 6.40
CA LEU A 84 -1.09 0.08 5.89
C LEU A 84 0.06 -0.89 5.59
N LEU A 85 1.20 -0.38 5.10
CA LEU A 85 2.37 -1.21 4.82
C LEU A 85 3.11 -1.62 6.11
N ARG A 86 3.08 -0.80 7.16
CA ARG A 86 3.57 -1.20 8.49
C ARG A 86 2.67 -2.27 9.10
N ASP A 87 1.36 -2.09 9.07
CA ASP A 87 0.40 -3.10 9.53
C ASP A 87 0.57 -4.42 8.78
N LEU A 88 0.76 -4.36 7.44
CA LEU A 88 1.05 -5.55 6.64
C LEU A 88 2.31 -6.27 7.13
N ARG A 89 3.38 -5.52 7.42
CA ARG A 89 4.61 -6.09 7.96
C ARG A 89 4.41 -6.71 9.34
N GLU A 90 3.58 -6.11 10.19
CA GLU A 90 3.24 -6.68 11.48
C GLU A 90 2.45 -7.99 11.35
N VAL A 91 1.58 -8.12 10.35
CA VAL A 91 0.87 -9.37 10.08
C VAL A 91 1.81 -10.43 9.46
N GLN A 92 2.70 -10.01 8.55
CA GLN A 92 3.58 -10.93 7.80
C GLN A 92 4.81 -11.38 8.60
N GLN A 93 5.35 -10.52 9.46
CA GLN A 93 6.58 -10.74 10.22
C GLN A 93 7.73 -11.18 9.28
N ASP A 94 8.41 -12.29 9.59
CA ASP A 94 9.51 -12.84 8.80
C ASP A 94 9.12 -13.26 7.36
N ARG A 95 7.81 -13.30 7.05
CA ARG A 95 7.29 -13.59 5.70
C ARG A 95 7.13 -12.33 4.85
N THR A 96 7.47 -11.15 5.38
CA THR A 96 7.36 -9.88 4.66
C THR A 96 8.13 -9.95 3.34
N GLN A 97 7.42 -9.69 2.24
CA GLN A 97 7.98 -9.76 0.90
C GLN A 97 8.87 -8.55 0.57
N PRO A 98 9.91 -8.68 -0.28
CA PRO A 98 10.77 -7.57 -0.68
C PRO A 98 9.99 -6.35 -1.21
N MET A 99 8.90 -6.60 -1.95
CA MET A 99 8.04 -5.55 -2.50
C MET A 99 7.45 -4.65 -1.40
N THR A 100 7.05 -5.21 -0.24
CA THR A 100 6.50 -4.43 0.88
C THR A 100 7.52 -3.46 1.44
N TYR A 101 8.78 -3.89 1.59
CA TYR A 101 9.88 -3.01 2.01
C TYR A 101 10.12 -1.88 1.01
N ARG A 102 10.13 -2.18 -0.29
CA ARG A 102 10.31 -1.16 -1.34
C ARG A 102 9.19 -0.14 -1.34
N MET A 103 7.93 -0.59 -1.29
CA MET A 103 6.78 0.30 -1.27
C MET A 103 6.80 1.20 -0.03
N LEU A 104 7.11 0.64 1.15
CA LEU A 104 7.18 1.41 2.39
C LEU A 104 8.31 2.44 2.35
N ALA A 105 9.49 2.05 1.86
CA ALA A 105 10.60 2.97 1.72
C ALA A 105 10.28 4.13 0.76
N ARG A 106 9.63 3.85 -0.37
CA ARG A 106 9.16 4.89 -1.31
C ARG A 106 8.11 5.80 -0.67
N ALA A 107 7.16 5.24 0.05
CA ALA A 107 6.13 6.02 0.75
C ALA A 107 6.76 6.97 1.78
N LEU A 108 7.68 6.48 2.62
CA LEU A 108 8.44 7.29 3.58
C LEU A 108 9.22 8.40 2.89
N TYR A 109 9.92 8.05 1.82
CA TYR A 109 10.70 9.00 1.05
C TYR A 109 9.84 10.12 0.44
N CYS A 110 8.73 9.76 -0.18
CA CYS A 110 7.76 10.72 -0.72
C CYS A 110 7.07 11.53 0.38
N ASN A 111 6.96 10.98 1.59
CA ASN A 111 6.50 11.66 2.80
C ASN A 111 7.60 12.48 3.51
N LEU A 112 8.73 12.73 2.83
CA LEU A 112 9.85 13.54 3.31
C LEU A 112 10.58 12.95 4.54
N ASP A 113 10.55 11.63 4.70
CA ASP A 113 11.37 10.89 5.67
C ASP A 113 12.41 9.98 4.99
N PRO A 114 13.46 10.56 4.37
CA PRO A 114 14.48 9.78 3.67
C PRO A 114 15.36 8.96 4.62
N ALA A 115 15.49 9.37 5.88
CA ALA A 115 16.28 8.65 6.87
C ALA A 115 15.62 7.31 7.22
N GLU A 116 14.32 7.32 7.50
CA GLU A 116 13.57 6.09 7.75
C GLU A 116 13.45 5.24 6.47
N ALA A 117 13.27 5.87 5.31
CA ALA A 117 13.21 5.16 4.03
C ALA A 117 14.44 4.25 3.80
N VAL A 118 15.65 4.80 4.02
CA VAL A 118 16.90 4.03 3.91
C VAL A 118 16.94 2.88 4.92
N GLN A 119 16.54 3.13 6.16
CA GLN A 119 16.50 2.07 7.18
C GLN A 119 15.55 0.93 6.79
N VAL A 120 14.40 1.23 6.19
CA VAL A 120 13.46 0.20 5.71
C VAL A 120 14.09 -0.63 4.59
N VAL A 121 14.82 -0.02 3.66
CA VAL A 121 15.53 -0.77 2.61
C VAL A 121 16.62 -1.67 3.20
N GLU A 122 17.42 -1.17 4.14
CA GLU A 122 18.46 -1.97 4.81
C GLU A 122 17.86 -3.13 5.62
N GLN A 123 16.73 -2.91 6.31
CA GLN A 123 15.99 -3.98 6.96
C GLN A 123 15.55 -5.04 5.95
N GLY A 124 14.99 -4.63 4.79
CA GLY A 124 14.61 -5.54 3.72
C GLY A 124 15.79 -6.39 3.23
N LEU A 125 16.94 -5.77 2.99
CA LEU A 125 18.17 -6.45 2.55
C LEU A 125 18.75 -7.39 3.61
N ALA A 126 18.48 -7.18 4.90
CA ALA A 126 18.88 -8.13 5.94
C ALA A 126 18.13 -9.46 5.83
N PHE A 127 16.86 -9.45 5.40
CA PHE A 127 16.06 -10.65 5.15
C PHE A 127 16.24 -11.20 3.73
N TRP A 128 16.45 -10.32 2.76
CA TRP A 128 16.53 -10.62 1.34
C TRP A 128 17.82 -10.08 0.71
N PRO A 129 18.99 -10.64 1.09
CA PRO A 129 20.30 -10.05 0.76
C PRO A 129 20.67 -10.09 -0.73
N GLU A 130 19.95 -10.87 -1.53
CA GLU A 130 20.19 -11.02 -2.98
C GLU A 130 19.11 -10.34 -3.84
N ASP A 131 18.17 -9.61 -3.22
CA ASP A 131 17.07 -8.97 -3.95
C ASP A 131 17.59 -7.75 -4.75
N ALA A 132 17.63 -7.91 -6.07
CA ALA A 132 18.14 -6.90 -6.99
C ALA A 132 17.34 -5.58 -6.94
N ASP A 133 16.07 -5.69 -6.61
CA ASP A 133 15.10 -4.61 -6.60
C ASP A 133 15.28 -3.71 -5.36
N LEU A 134 15.54 -4.30 -4.19
CA LEU A 134 15.95 -3.59 -2.97
C LEU A 134 17.34 -2.96 -3.10
N HIS A 135 18.28 -3.65 -3.75
CA HIS A 135 19.60 -3.06 -4.03
C HIS A 135 19.49 -1.81 -4.92
N SER A 136 18.65 -1.88 -5.95
CA SER A 136 18.39 -0.74 -6.83
C SER A 136 17.77 0.43 -6.05
N GLU A 137 16.84 0.14 -5.14
CA GLU A 137 16.23 1.16 -4.26
C GLU A 137 17.27 1.84 -3.36
N ARG A 138 18.16 1.05 -2.75
CA ARG A 138 19.24 1.57 -1.90
C ARG A 138 20.15 2.53 -2.66
N VAL A 139 20.54 2.18 -3.88
CA VAL A 139 21.40 3.03 -4.73
C VAL A 139 20.69 4.35 -5.04
N ALA A 140 19.43 4.29 -5.47
CA ALA A 140 18.65 5.48 -5.80
C ALA A 140 18.51 6.45 -4.61
N MET A 141 18.27 5.91 -3.40
CA MET A 141 18.17 6.73 -2.18
C MET A 141 19.54 7.30 -1.74
N GLY A 142 20.62 6.55 -1.92
CA GLY A 142 21.99 7.01 -1.62
C GLY A 142 22.44 8.17 -2.51
N GLU A 143 22.13 8.11 -3.81
CA GLU A 143 22.44 9.20 -4.75
C GLU A 143 21.73 10.50 -4.38
N HIS A 144 20.48 10.42 -3.92
CA HIS A 144 19.72 11.63 -3.57
C HIS A 144 20.18 12.28 -2.27
N LEU A 145 20.59 11.48 -1.27
CA LEU A 145 21.16 12.02 -0.03
C LEU A 145 22.46 12.80 -0.29
N MET A 146 23.25 12.37 -1.28
CA MET A 146 24.47 13.05 -1.72
C MET A 146 24.21 14.29 -2.58
N ALA A 147 23.03 14.38 -3.22
CA ALA A 147 22.65 15.51 -4.07
C ALA A 147 22.06 16.70 -3.28
N MET A 148 21.68 16.51 -2.01
CA MET A 148 21.30 17.62 -1.14
C MET A 148 22.55 18.34 -0.64
N PRO A 149 22.80 19.62 -1.00
CA PRO A 149 23.92 20.35 -0.44
C PRO A 149 23.72 20.49 1.07
N ALA A 150 24.75 20.17 1.85
CA ALA A 150 24.76 20.40 3.29
C ALA A 150 24.33 21.84 3.59
N PRO A 151 23.41 22.10 4.53
CA PRO A 151 23.06 23.45 4.92
C PRO A 151 24.30 24.13 5.51
N GLY A 152 24.89 25.03 4.72
CA GLY A 152 25.79 26.12 5.10
C GLY A 152 26.75 25.90 6.27
N LEU A 153 27.94 25.38 6.00
CA LEU A 153 29.16 25.86 6.67
C LEU A 153 29.51 27.23 6.07
N HIS A 154 28.82 28.29 6.48
CA HIS A 154 29.34 29.65 6.33
C HIS A 154 30.10 29.99 7.62
N SER A 155 31.41 30.22 7.43
CA SER A 155 32.38 30.63 8.44
C SER A 155 32.10 32.03 8.98
#